data_AF-A0A8T4LCL4-F1
#
_entry.id   AF-A0A8T4LCL4-F1
#
_cell.length_a   1.000
_cell.length_b   1.000
_cell.length_c   1.000
_cell.angle_alpha   90.00
_cell.angle_beta   90.00
_cell.angle_gamma   90.00
#
_symmetry.space_group_name_H-M   'P 1'
#
loop_
_entity.id
_entity.type
_entity.pdbx_description
1 polymer ?
#
loop_
_entity_poly.entity_id
_entity_poly.type
_entity_poly.pdbx_seq_one_letter_code
_entity_poly.pdbx_strand_id
1 'polypeptide(L)'
;MIVSQFPHFYQDKDGKSHRNMLQLEVEEPAMQGNFPKDGHVMIRLQDQESQKAFKMTPQETLAVGKELVALAEEQQAQMRQLWKSKAKP
;
A
#
# COMPACT_ATOMS: atom_id res chain seq x y z
N MET A 1 13.57 -8.85 3.82
CA MET A 1 14.15 -8.17 2.65
C MET A 1 13.29 -6.96 2.30
N ILE A 2 13.88 -5.79 2.04
CA ILE A 2 13.13 -4.62 1.54
C ILE A 2 12.87 -4.84 0.05
N VAL A 3 11.60 -4.76 -0.36
CA VAL A 3 11.18 -4.97 -1.75
C VAL A 3 10.95 -3.64 -2.46
N SER A 4 10.32 -2.67 -1.80
CA SER A 4 10.02 -1.37 -2.40
C SER A 4 9.85 -0.29 -1.34
N GLN A 5 10.05 0.96 -1.75
CA GLN A 5 9.87 2.15 -0.94
C GLN A 5 9.12 3.19 -1.76
N PHE A 6 8.03 3.73 -1.22
CA PHE A 6 7.24 4.76 -1.87
C PHE A 6 7.26 6.05 -1.04
N PRO A 7 8.07 7.06 -1.40
CA PRO A 7 8.00 8.36 -0.78
C PRO A 7 6.68 9.03 -1.17
N HIS A 8 5.94 9.52 -0.18
CA HIS A 8 4.67 10.18 -0.39
C HIS A 8 4.63 11.53 0.30
N PHE A 9 4.22 12.55 -0.44
CA PHE A 9 4.06 13.91 0.04
C PHE A 9 2.61 14.32 -0.21
N TYR A 10 1.93 14.79 0.82
CA TYR A 10 0.58 15.32 0.70
C TYR A 10 0.37 16.50 1.64
N GLN A 11 -0.59 17.34 1.31
CA GLN A 11 -1.11 18.36 2.22
C GLN A 11 -2.45 17.91 2.76
N ASP A 12 -2.64 18.03 4.07
CA ASP A 12 -3.94 17.76 4.68
C ASP A 12 -4.94 18.90 4.42
N LYS A 13 -6.16 18.73 4.93
CA LYS A 13 -7.24 19.73 4.80
C LYS A 13 -6.94 21.04 5.54
N ASP A 14 -6.02 21.01 6.50
CA ASP A 14 -5.59 22.17 7.29
C ASP A 14 -4.35 22.85 6.67
N GLY A 15 -3.89 22.38 5.50
CA GLY A 15 -2.75 22.91 4.77
C GLY A 15 -1.38 22.50 5.32
N LYS A 16 -1.32 21.58 6.30
CA LYS A 16 -0.05 21.05 6.80
C LYS A 16 0.54 20.09 5.79
N SER A 17 1.83 20.24 5.55
CA SER A 17 2.59 19.37 4.64
C SER A 17 3.09 18.15 5.39
N HIS A 18 2.75 16.97 4.87
CA HIS A 18 3.15 15.68 5.42
C HIS A 18 4.11 14.98 4.47
N ARG A 19 5.15 14.37 5.04
CA ARG A 19 6.12 13.55 4.31
C ARG A 19 6.20 12.18 4.95
N ASN A 20 5.71 11.18 4.21
CA ASN A 20 5.64 9.80 4.65
C ASN A 20 6.44 8.90 3.69
N MET A 21 6.83 7.74 4.18
CA MET A 21 7.45 6.68 3.39
C MET A 21 6.68 5.39 3.61
N LEU A 22 6.20 4.78 2.52
CA LEU A 22 5.63 3.44 2.56
C LEU A 22 6.71 2.40 2.22
N GLN A 23 7.11 1.70 3.27
CA GLN A 23 7.90 0.47 3.37
C GLN A 23 7.23 -0.80 2.87
N LEU A 24 7.70 -1.50 1.82
CA LEU A 24 7.33 -2.91 1.60
C LEU A 24 8.51 -3.83 1.89
N GLU A 25 8.28 -4.83 2.74
CA GLU A 25 9.25 -5.86 3.08
C GLU A 25 8.65 -7.25 2.97
N VAL A 26 9.49 -8.23 2.67
CA VAL A 26 9.13 -9.64 2.62
C VAL A 26 10.06 -10.44 3.52
N GLU A 27 9.46 -11.28 4.34
CA GLU A 27 10.11 -12.38 5.05
C GLU A 27 9.79 -13.65 4.27
N GLU A 28 10.83 -14.32 3.77
CA GLU A 28 10.66 -15.53 2.96
C GLU A 28 10.20 -16.70 3.84
N PRO A 29 9.41 -17.64 3.30
CA PRO A 29 9.12 -18.89 3.98
C PRO A 29 10.41 -19.63 4.34
N ALA A 30 10.49 -20.18 5.54
CA ALA A 30 11.70 -20.80 6.04
C ALA A 30 11.39 -22.09 6.81
N MET A 31 12.37 -22.99 6.84
CA MET A 31 12.32 -24.17 7.69
C MET A 31 12.72 -23.79 9.11
N GLN A 32 11.84 -24.05 10.09
CA GLN A 32 12.17 -23.90 11.50
C GLN A 32 11.93 -25.23 12.23
N GLY A 33 13.03 -25.89 12.63
CA GLY A 33 12.97 -27.16 13.35
C GLY A 33 12.26 -28.27 12.56
N ASN A 34 12.57 -28.41 11.27
CA ASN A 34 11.94 -29.35 10.32
C ASN A 34 10.47 -29.08 9.96
N PHE A 35 9.87 -27.99 10.44
CA PHE A 35 8.54 -27.56 10.01
C PHE A 35 8.63 -26.36 9.06
N PRO A 36 7.85 -26.35 7.97
CA PRO A 36 7.75 -25.17 7.12
C PRO A 36 7.00 -24.06 7.88
N LYS A 37 7.55 -22.85 7.86
CA LYS A 37 6.86 -21.64 8.28
C LYS A 37 6.56 -20.76 7.09
N ASP A 38 5.36 -20.20 7.09
CA ASP A 38 4.95 -19.27 6.06
C ASP A 38 5.79 -17.99 6.09
N GLY A 39 6.03 -17.46 4.90
CA GLY A 39 6.58 -16.13 4.73
C GLY A 39 5.56 -15.07 5.12
N HIS A 40 6.02 -13.82 5.24
CA HIS A 40 5.16 -12.69 5.59
C HIS A 40 5.50 -11.49 4.73
N VAL A 41 4.49 -10.66 4.47
CA VAL A 41 4.69 -9.34 3.87
C VAL A 41 4.47 -8.30 4.95
N MET A 42 5.39 -7.35 5.05
CA MET A 42 5.30 -6.26 6.01
C MET A 42 5.20 -4.94 5.29
N ILE A 43 4.16 -4.19 5.62
CA ILE A 43 3.96 -2.81 5.18
C ILE A 43 4.34 -1.89 6.34
N ARG A 44 5.37 -1.05 6.16
CA ARG A 44 5.73 -0.03 7.14
C ARG A 44 5.32 1.34 6.65
N LEU A 45 4.68 2.11 7.50
CA LEU A 45 4.47 3.53 7.30
C LEU A 45 5.42 4.27 8.23
N GLN A 46 6.33 5.05 7.65
CA GLN A 46 7.26 5.89 8.40
C GLN A 46 6.87 7.34 8.14
N ASP A 47 6.54 8.07 9.19
CA ASP A 47 6.37 9.52 9.17
C ASP A 47 7.30 10.16 10.22
N GLN A 48 7.24 11.48 10.42
CA GLN A 48 8.11 12.19 11.37
C GLN A 48 7.77 11.92 12.85
N GLU A 49 6.55 11.48 13.14
CA GLU A 49 5.98 11.32 14.48
C GLU A 49 5.74 9.85 14.87
N SER A 50 5.65 8.95 13.89
CA SER A 50 5.26 7.56 14.07
C SER A 50 5.89 6.61 13.03
N GLN A 51 6.27 5.43 13.51
CA GLN A 51 6.62 4.30 12.65
C GLN A 51 5.67 3.15 12.98
N LYS A 52 4.71 2.90 12.07
CA LYS A 52 3.75 1.80 12.20
C LYS A 52 4.07 0.72 11.19
N ALA A 53 3.83 -0.53 11.57
CA ALA A 53 4.04 -1.67 10.69
C ALA A 53 2.83 -2.60 10.75
N PHE A 54 2.44 -3.10 9.59
CA PHE A 54 1.45 -4.16 9.42
C PHE A 54 2.17 -5.39 8.88
N LYS A 55 2.20 -6.45 9.68
CA LYS A 55 2.72 -7.76 9.27
C LYS A 55 1.53 -8.61 8.86
N MET A 56 1.54 -9.11 7.64
CA MET A 56 0.46 -9.89 7.05
C MET A 56 0.97 -11.22 6.53
N THR A 57 0.11 -12.22 6.58
CA THR A 57 0.29 -13.48 5.87
C THR A 57 0.16 -13.26 4.35
N PRO A 58 0.61 -14.20 3.51
CA PRO A 58 0.44 -14.10 2.06
C PRO A 58 -1.03 -14.04 1.64
N GLN A 59 -1.92 -14.73 2.36
CA GLN A 59 -3.36 -14.74 2.06
C GLN A 59 -4.01 -13.38 2.34
N GLU A 60 -3.71 -12.77 3.49
CA GLU A 60 -4.20 -11.42 3.83
C GLU A 60 -3.66 -10.39 2.84
N THR A 61 -2.37 -10.49 2.50
CA THR A 61 -1.73 -9.60 1.54
C THR A 61 -2.40 -9.69 0.17
N LEU A 62 -2.74 -10.89 -0.28
CA LEU A 62 -3.44 -11.10 -1.55
C LEU A 62 -4.85 -10.49 -1.53
N ALA A 63 -5.57 -10.62 -0.41
CA ALA A 63 -6.90 -10.05 -0.27
C ALA A 63 -6.86 -8.51 -0.35
N VAL A 64 -5.97 -7.88 0.43
CA VAL A 64 -5.76 -6.42 0.40
C VAL A 64 -5.33 -5.95 -0.98
N GLY A 65 -4.40 -6.66 -1.62
CA GLY A 65 -3.92 -6.31 -2.97
C GLY A 65 -5.04 -6.28 -4.01
N LYS A 66 -5.95 -7.26 -3.98
CA LYS A 66 -7.11 -7.29 -4.88
C LYS A 66 -8.06 -6.12 -4.65
N GLU A 67 -8.32 -5.79 -3.39
CA GLU A 67 -9.18 -4.66 -3.03
C GLU A 67 -8.58 -3.32 -3.49
N LEU A 68 -7.27 -3.12 -3.29
CA LEU A 68 -6.56 -1.93 -3.74
C LEU A 68 -6.62 -1.77 -5.27
N VAL A 69 -6.46 -2.85 -6.03
CA VAL A 69 -6.59 -2.83 -7.49
C VAL A 69 -8.00 -2.44 -7.91
N ALA A 70 -9.02 -3.05 -7.32
CA ALA A 70 -10.41 -2.74 -7.64
C ALA A 70 -10.75 -1.26 -7.37
N LEU A 71 -10.34 -0.72 -6.22
CA LEU A 71 -10.53 0.69 -5.88
C LEU A 71 -9.80 1.62 -6.87
N ALA A 72 -8.57 1.28 -7.27
CA ALA A 72 -7.81 2.07 -8.23
C ALA A 72 -8.47 2.09 -9.61
N GLU A 73 -8.94 0.94 -10.10
CA GLU A 73 -9.65 0.82 -11.38
C GLU A 73 -10.95 1.64 -11.38
N GLU A 74 -11.72 1.56 -10.30
CA GLU A 74 -12.96 2.32 -10.13
C GLU A 74 -12.68 3.83 -10.19
N GLN A 75 -11.70 4.31 -9.43
CA GLN A 75 -11.32 5.73 -9.42
C GLN A 75 -10.84 6.22 -10.78
N GLN A 76 -10.06 5.41 -11.51
CA GLN A 76 -9.66 5.73 -12.88
C GLN A 76 -10.84 5.78 -13.85
N ALA A 77 -11.82 4.90 -13.69
CA ALA A 77 -13.05 4.92 -14.48
C ALA A 77 -13.88 6.18 -14.20
N GLN A 78 -14.08 6.53 -12.92
CA GLN A 78 -14.78 7.75 -12.51
C GLN A 78 -14.09 9.00 -13.06
N MET A 79 -12.76 9.10 -12.97
CA MET A 79 -12.01 10.20 -13.56
C MET A 79 -12.21 10.29 -15.07
N ARG A 80 -12.13 9.18 -15.80
CA ARG A 80 -12.38 9.15 -17.26
C ARG A 80 -13.80 9.62 -17.60
N GLN A 81 -14.81 9.27 -16.81
CA GLN A 81 -16.17 9.76 -17.00
C GLN A 81 -16.28 11.27 -16.76
N LEU A 82 -15.64 11.79 -15.71
CA LEU A 82 -15.60 13.23 -15.43
C LEU A 82 -14.97 14.01 -16.60
N TRP A 83 -13.85 13.54 -17.15
CA TRP A 83 -13.24 14.14 -18.33
C TRP A 83 -14.15 14.13 -19.55
N LYS A 84 -14.85 13.02 -19.82
CA LYS A 84 -15.84 12.92 -20.92
C LYS A 84 -17.02 13.86 -20.72
N SER A 85 -17.48 14.05 -19.47
CA SER A 85 -18.60 14.95 -19.16
C SER A 85 -18.24 16.42 -19.35
N LYS A 86 -17.00 16.83 -19.00
CA LYS A 86 -16.49 18.18 -19.24
C LYS A 86 -16.17 18.47 -20.71
N ALA A 87 -15.85 17.45 -21.50
CA ALA A 87 -15.53 17.58 -22.92
C ALA A 87 -16.76 17.65 -23.83
N LYS A 88 -17.98 17.52 -23.27
CA LYS A 88 -19.23 17.68 -24.02
C LYS A 88 -19.57 19.19 -24.06
N PRO A 89 -19.72 19.79 -25.25
CA PRO A 89 -20.09 21.21 -25.39
C PRO A 89 -21.49 21.49 -24.83
#